data_AF-A0A7Y3JGC8-F1
#
_entry.id   AF-A0A7Y3JGC8-F1
#
_cell.length_a   1.000
_cell.length_b   1.000
_cell.length_c   1.000
_cell.angle_alpha   90.00
_cell.angle_beta   90.00
_cell.angle_gamma   90.00
#
_symmetry.space_group_name_H-M   'P 1'
#
loop_
_entity.id
_entity.type
_entity.pdbx_description
1 polymer ?
#
loop_
_entity_poly.entity_id
_entity_poly.type
_entity_poly.pdbx_seq_one_letter_code
_entity_poly.pdbx_strand_id
1 'polypeptide(L)'
;MKLVEIYQRLKDNLQGLVERGEWGPRITGAYQPLEYAWEPFQDFLELMHGGAKAVLFLGMNPGPHGMAQTGVPFGSVSIVREWFQIAKEVKQPFNAHPALSIDGFLHKKQEVSGQRFWGLMRQRFGSVQFFFHAHAVHSFCPLL
;
A
#
# COMPACT_ATOMS: atom_id res chain seq x y z
N MET A 1 7.89 -18.22 7.56
CA MET A 1 8.31 -16.81 7.37
C MET A 1 7.06 -15.96 7.49
N LYS A 2 7.04 -15.03 8.44
CA LYS A 2 5.88 -14.14 8.66
C LYS A 2 5.82 -13.13 7.50
N LEU A 3 4.63 -12.72 7.05
CA LEU A 3 4.46 -11.77 5.93
C LEU A 3 5.29 -10.49 6.10
N VAL A 4 5.37 -9.98 7.33
CA VAL A 4 6.20 -8.82 7.69
C VAL A 4 7.67 -9.03 7.32
N GLU A 5 8.24 -10.21 7.57
CA GLU A 5 9.65 -10.52 7.24
C GLU A 5 9.89 -10.53 5.72
N ILE A 6 8.90 -11.01 4.94
CA ILE A 6 8.96 -10.99 3.47
C ILE A 6 9.04 -9.56 2.97
N TYR A 7 8.14 -8.71 3.47
CA TYR A 7 8.06 -7.33 3.05
C TYR A 7 9.19 -6.47 3.57
N GLN A 8 9.73 -6.78 4.75
CA GLN A 8 10.93 -6.13 5.27
C GLN A 8 12.12 -6.44 4.36
N ARG A 9 12.34 -7.71 4.00
CA ARG A 9 13.38 -8.07 3.02
C ARG A 9 13.16 -7.42 1.65
N LEU A 10 11.92 -7.37 1.17
CA LEU A 10 11.60 -6.70 -0.10
C LEU A 10 11.93 -5.21 -0.04
N LYS A 11 11.54 -4.53 1.05
CA LYS A 11 11.85 -3.11 1.29
C LYS A 11 13.36 -2.87 1.26
N ASP A 12 14.12 -3.68 2.00
CA ASP A 12 15.58 -3.53 2.11
C ASP A 12 16.27 -3.80 0.76
N ASN A 13 15.80 -4.79 0.00
CA ASN A 13 16.33 -5.10 -1.34
C ASN A 13 16.07 -3.99 -2.38
N LEU A 14 14.99 -3.22 -2.22
CA LEU A 14 14.62 -2.14 -3.14
C LEU A 14 15.29 -0.81 -2.78
N GLN A 15 15.69 -0.60 -1.53
CA GLN A 15 16.23 0.67 -1.06
C GLN A 15 17.41 1.14 -1.93
N GLY A 16 18.41 0.27 -2.15
CA GLY A 16 19.57 0.63 -2.97
C GLY A 16 19.22 0.92 -4.44
N LEU A 17 18.16 0.31 -4.98
CA LEU A 17 17.69 0.62 -6.34
C LEU A 17 17.09 2.03 -6.41
N VAL A 18 16.29 2.40 -5.40
CA VAL A 18 15.64 3.72 -5.32
C VAL A 18 16.65 4.84 -5.09
N GLU A 19 17.62 4.61 -4.22
CA GLU A 19 18.67 5.59 -3.91
C GLU A 19 19.61 5.82 -5.10
N ARG A 20 19.98 4.77 -5.86
CA ARG A 20 20.85 4.92 -7.04
C ARG A 20 20.17 5.64 -8.21
N GLY A 21 18.86 5.49 -8.36
CA GLY A 21 18.10 6.25 -9.36
C GLY A 21 18.37 5.89 -10.82
N GLU A 22 18.90 4.69 -11.11
CA GLU A 22 19.29 4.24 -12.46
C GLU A 22 18.08 3.77 -13.29
N TRP A 23 17.09 4.65 -13.48
CA TRP A 23 15.78 4.30 -14.04
C TRP A 23 15.68 4.39 -15.58
N GLY A 24 16.78 4.73 -16.26
CA GLY A 24 16.79 5.04 -17.69
C GLY A 24 16.19 6.42 -18.01
N PRO A 25 16.14 6.81 -19.30
CA PRO A 25 16.00 8.22 -19.68
C PRO A 25 14.59 8.82 -19.51
N ARG A 26 13.58 8.00 -19.19
CA ARG A 26 12.16 8.44 -19.11
C ARG A 26 11.59 8.44 -17.70
N ILE A 27 12.34 7.96 -16.73
CA ILE A 27 11.90 7.86 -15.34
C ILE A 27 12.81 8.79 -14.52
N THR A 28 12.20 9.78 -13.87
CA THR A 28 12.91 10.82 -13.12
C THR A 28 13.10 10.46 -11.65
N GLY A 29 12.46 9.40 -11.18
CA GLY A 29 12.51 8.92 -9.81
C GLY A 29 11.47 7.83 -9.58
N ALA A 30 11.51 7.23 -8.40
CA ALA A 30 10.51 6.26 -7.95
C ALA A 30 10.21 6.49 -6.48
N TYR A 31 8.97 6.22 -6.09
CA TYR A 31 8.55 6.27 -4.70
C TYR A 31 8.45 4.85 -4.15
N GLN A 32 8.89 4.66 -2.91
CA GLN A 32 8.82 3.40 -2.20
C GLN A 32 7.93 3.53 -0.95
N PRO A 33 6.60 3.36 -1.06
CA PRO A 33 5.68 3.42 0.08
C PRO A 33 6.01 2.46 1.21
N LEU A 34 6.66 1.33 0.91
CA LEU A 34 7.12 0.41 1.96
C LEU A 34 8.17 1.03 2.89
N GLU A 35 8.84 2.10 2.48
CA GLU A 35 9.78 2.84 3.32
C GLU A 35 9.05 3.90 4.13
N TYR A 36 8.47 4.90 3.48
CA TYR A 36 7.91 6.07 4.16
C TYR A 36 6.50 5.85 4.76
N ALA A 37 5.77 4.82 4.32
CA ALA A 37 4.44 4.43 4.83
C ALA A 37 4.47 3.02 5.44
N TRP A 38 5.59 2.64 6.06
CA TRP A 38 5.78 1.30 6.64
C TRP A 38 4.79 0.98 7.77
N GLU A 39 4.58 1.90 8.71
CA GLU A 39 3.68 1.67 9.85
C GLU A 39 2.24 1.32 9.44
N PRO A 40 1.54 2.11 8.60
CA PRO A 40 0.19 1.73 8.18
C PRO A 40 0.18 0.45 7.33
N PHE A 41 1.26 0.17 6.59
CA PHE A 41 1.39 -1.08 5.86
C PHE A 41 1.54 -2.29 6.78
N GLN A 42 2.29 -2.18 7.88
CA GLN A 42 2.40 -3.24 8.89
C GLN A 42 1.04 -3.53 9.55
N ASP A 43 0.30 -2.50 9.93
CA ASP A 43 -1.05 -2.66 10.48
C ASP A 43 -1.96 -3.40 9.48
N PHE A 44 -1.83 -3.11 8.18
CA PHE A 44 -2.56 -3.81 7.14
C PHE A 44 -2.15 -5.28 6.98
N LEU A 45 -0.85 -5.60 7.11
CA LEU A 45 -0.39 -7.00 7.10
C LEU A 45 -0.95 -7.80 8.27
N GLU A 46 -1.14 -7.18 9.43
CA GLU A 46 -1.75 -7.84 10.59
C GLU A 46 -3.23 -8.20 10.36
N LEU A 47 -3.97 -7.43 9.55
CA LEU A 47 -5.33 -7.82 9.14
C LEU A 47 -5.36 -9.12 8.33
N MET A 48 -4.27 -9.41 7.61
CA MET A 48 -4.08 -10.64 6.85
C MET A 48 -3.43 -11.76 7.66
N HIS A 49 -3.10 -11.53 8.94
CA HIS A 49 -2.47 -12.55 9.77
C HIS A 49 -3.35 -13.81 9.92
N GLY A 50 -2.70 -14.95 10.12
CA GLY A 50 -3.37 -16.20 10.48
C GLY A 50 -3.87 -17.03 9.30
N GLY A 51 -3.55 -18.33 9.33
CA GLY A 51 -4.05 -19.33 8.39
C GLY A 51 -3.54 -19.17 6.95
N ALA A 52 -3.75 -20.22 6.16
CA ALA A 52 -3.56 -20.14 4.71
C ALA A 52 -4.71 -19.34 4.08
N LYS A 53 -4.41 -18.54 3.06
CA LYS A 53 -5.42 -17.82 2.27
C LYS A 53 -5.72 -18.62 1.01
N ALA A 54 -7.01 -18.79 0.71
CA ALA A 54 -7.46 -19.52 -0.47
C ALA A 54 -7.31 -18.70 -1.76
N VAL A 55 -7.36 -17.37 -1.65
CA VAL A 55 -7.36 -16.46 -2.79
C VAL A 55 -6.36 -15.33 -2.58
N LEU A 56 -5.56 -15.05 -3.61
CA LEU A 56 -4.68 -13.87 -3.67
C LEU A 56 -5.18 -12.92 -4.76
N PHE A 57 -5.52 -11.70 -4.38
CA PHE A 57 -5.65 -10.58 -5.30
C PHE A 57 -4.31 -9.86 -5.42
N LEU A 58 -3.82 -9.73 -6.65
CA LEU A 58 -2.52 -9.14 -6.94
C LEU A 58 -2.70 -7.91 -7.85
N GLY A 59 -2.51 -6.73 -7.29
CA GLY A 59 -2.41 -5.48 -8.06
C GLY A 59 -1.04 -5.37 -8.75
N MET A 60 -0.92 -4.44 -9.70
CA MET A 60 0.34 -4.19 -10.40
C MET A 60 1.32 -3.43 -9.52
N ASN A 61 1.01 -2.17 -9.20
CA ASN A 61 1.83 -1.27 -8.39
C ASN A 61 0.99 -0.15 -7.74
N PRO A 62 1.53 0.64 -6.80
CA PRO A 62 0.81 1.72 -6.14
C PRO A 62 0.26 2.75 -7.13
N GLY A 63 -0.94 3.27 -6.85
CA GLY A 63 -1.41 4.51 -7.47
C GLY A 63 -1.11 5.73 -6.59
N PRO A 64 -1.03 6.94 -7.19
CA PRO A 64 -0.57 8.16 -6.51
C PRO A 64 -1.54 8.71 -5.46
N HIS A 65 -2.78 8.21 -5.42
CA HIS A 65 -3.83 8.67 -4.51
C HIS A 65 -4.33 7.58 -3.56
N GLY A 66 -3.78 6.36 -3.69
CA GLY A 66 -4.09 5.21 -2.85
C GLY A 66 -2.87 4.78 -2.06
N MET A 67 -2.26 3.66 -2.46
CA MET A 67 -1.13 3.04 -1.76
C MET A 67 0.06 3.99 -1.58
N ALA A 68 0.31 4.91 -2.52
CA ALA A 68 1.39 5.88 -2.35
C ALA A 68 1.15 6.85 -1.17
N GLN A 69 -0.11 7.07 -0.78
CA GLN A 69 -0.47 7.94 0.33
C GLN A 69 -0.65 7.16 1.63
N THR A 70 -1.09 5.90 1.56
CA THR A 70 -1.53 5.14 2.76
C THR A 70 -0.66 3.94 3.09
N GLY A 71 0.23 3.53 2.18
CA GLY A 71 0.96 2.26 2.28
C GLY A 71 0.11 1.02 1.95
N VAL A 72 -1.21 1.13 1.84
CA VAL A 72 -2.12 -0.02 1.67
C VAL A 72 -2.43 -0.27 0.18
N PRO A 73 -2.32 -1.51 -0.35
CA PRO A 73 -2.73 -1.83 -1.72
C PRO A 73 -4.18 -1.40 -2.00
N PHE A 74 -4.41 -0.74 -3.13
CA PHE A 74 -5.72 -0.14 -3.47
C PHE A 74 -6.23 0.82 -2.38
N GLY A 75 -5.35 1.36 -1.53
CA GLY A 75 -5.71 2.01 -0.27
C GLY A 75 -6.12 3.46 -0.41
N SER A 76 -7.32 3.72 -0.94
CA SER A 76 -7.93 5.05 -0.87
C SER A 76 -8.07 5.50 0.59
N VAL A 77 -7.69 6.75 0.90
CA VAL A 77 -7.61 7.26 2.29
C VAL A 77 -8.88 6.98 3.11
N SER A 78 -10.08 7.29 2.58
CA SER A 78 -11.33 7.07 3.31
C SER A 78 -11.56 5.59 3.64
N ILE A 79 -11.29 4.67 2.71
CA ILE A 79 -11.40 3.23 2.96
C ILE A 79 -10.45 2.79 4.07
N VAL A 80 -9.17 3.18 3.98
CA VAL A 80 -8.15 2.73 4.93
C VAL A 80 -8.47 3.24 6.34
N ARG A 81 -8.86 4.51 6.45
CA ARG A 81 -9.22 5.11 7.73
C ARG A 81 -10.54 4.57 8.29
N GLU A 82 -11.58 4.45 7.46
CA GLU A 82 -12.95 4.22 7.96
C GLU A 82 -13.33 2.74 7.99
N TRP A 83 -12.78 1.90 7.10
CA TRP A 83 -13.07 0.47 7.09
C TRP A 83 -11.97 -0.35 7.74
N PHE A 84 -10.70 -0.08 7.40
CA PHE A 84 -9.57 -0.77 8.05
C PHE A 84 -9.20 -0.19 9.41
N GLN A 85 -9.67 1.02 9.75
CA GLN A 85 -9.35 1.69 11.01
C GLN A 85 -7.83 1.92 11.18
N ILE A 86 -7.12 2.12 10.06
CA ILE A 86 -5.70 2.39 10.02
C ILE A 86 -5.50 3.87 9.72
N ALA A 87 -4.77 4.56 10.60
CA ALA A 87 -4.31 5.93 10.40
C ALA A 87 -3.02 6.12 11.21
N LYS A 88 -1.88 6.00 10.54
CA LYS A 88 -0.53 6.08 11.12
C LYS A 88 0.28 7.16 10.44
N GLU A 89 1.45 7.47 10.99
CA GLU A 89 2.37 8.42 10.37
C GLU A 89 2.78 7.90 8.98
N VAL A 90 2.81 8.84 8.02
CA VAL A 90 3.35 8.63 6.69
C VAL A 90 4.42 9.71 6.51
N LYS A 91 5.66 9.26 6.35
CA LYS A 91 6.82 10.14 6.19
C LYS A 91 6.89 10.68 4.76
N GLN A 92 7.75 11.65 4.55
CA GLN A 92 8.05 12.15 3.21
C GLN A 92 8.95 11.15 2.46
N PRO A 93 8.71 10.90 1.17
CA PRO A 93 9.55 10.02 0.38
C PRO A 93 10.92 10.64 0.12
N PHE A 94 11.91 9.80 -0.12
CA PHE A 94 13.19 10.21 -0.68
C PHE A 94 12.97 10.83 -2.08
N ASN A 95 13.52 12.04 -2.31
CA ASN A 95 13.41 12.78 -3.57
C ASN A 95 11.97 13.01 -4.06
N ALA A 96 11.12 13.58 -3.21
CA ALA A 96 9.75 13.94 -3.58
C ALA A 96 9.69 14.88 -4.80
N HIS A 97 8.93 14.49 -5.82
CA HIS A 97 8.59 15.32 -6.96
C HIS A 97 7.50 16.34 -6.59
N PRO A 98 7.67 17.64 -6.89
CA PRO A 98 6.72 18.69 -6.47
C PRO A 98 5.26 18.48 -6.92
N ALA A 99 5.06 17.85 -8.09
CA ALA A 99 3.71 17.55 -8.61
C ALA A 99 3.07 16.27 -8.04
N LEU A 100 3.81 15.49 -7.24
CA LEU A 100 3.36 14.23 -6.64
C LEU A 100 3.61 14.27 -5.13
N SER A 101 2.90 15.16 -4.43
CA SER A 101 2.98 15.28 -2.97
C SER A 101 2.51 14.00 -2.28
N ILE A 102 3.17 13.66 -1.17
CA ILE A 102 2.70 12.66 -0.22
C ILE A 102 2.16 13.40 1.00
N ASP A 103 0.84 13.45 1.09
CA ASP A 103 0.09 14.12 2.16
C ASP A 103 -0.44 13.10 3.19
N GLY A 104 -0.13 11.81 3.01
CA GLY A 104 -0.53 10.76 3.92
C GLY A 104 -2.06 10.64 4.05
N PHE A 105 -2.54 10.46 5.28
CA PHE A 105 -3.96 10.40 5.59
C PHE A 105 -4.68 11.77 5.54
N LEU A 106 -3.95 12.86 5.27
CA LEU A 106 -4.54 14.18 4.99
C LEU A 106 -4.82 14.38 3.48
N HIS A 107 -4.39 13.44 2.63
CA HIS A 107 -4.61 13.51 1.18
C HIS A 107 -6.11 13.54 0.84
N LYS A 108 -6.52 14.57 0.10
CA LYS A 108 -7.94 14.84 -0.15
C LYS A 108 -8.51 14.03 -1.31
N LYS A 109 -7.70 13.72 -2.32
CA LYS A 109 -8.17 12.97 -3.50
C LYS A 109 -8.36 11.51 -3.14
N GLN A 110 -9.46 10.92 -3.60
CA GLN A 110 -9.71 9.49 -3.45
C GLN A 110 -9.27 8.74 -4.70
N GLU A 111 -8.69 7.56 -4.51
CA GLU A 111 -8.32 6.68 -5.60
C GLU A 111 -9.55 5.87 -6.04
N VAL A 112 -10.05 6.13 -7.26
CA VAL A 112 -11.25 5.47 -7.79
C VAL A 112 -11.11 3.95 -7.84
N SER A 113 -9.94 3.45 -8.22
CA SER A 113 -9.65 2.01 -8.25
C SER A 113 -9.77 1.39 -6.86
N GLY A 114 -9.21 2.05 -5.86
CA GLY A 114 -9.30 1.64 -4.46
C GLY A 114 -10.71 1.66 -3.89
N GLN A 115 -11.46 2.74 -4.16
CA GLN A 115 -12.88 2.87 -3.80
C GLN A 115 -13.71 1.73 -4.37
N ARG A 116 -13.50 1.38 -5.65
CA ARG A 116 -14.24 0.31 -6.33
C ARG A 116 -13.90 -1.06 -5.76
N PHE A 117 -12.60 -1.37 -5.65
CA PHE A 117 -12.15 -2.67 -5.17
C PHE A 117 -12.61 -2.91 -3.73
N TRP A 118 -12.26 -2.03 -2.81
CA TRP A 118 -12.60 -2.22 -1.40
C TRP A 118 -14.06 -1.93 -1.08
N GLY A 119 -14.73 -1.05 -1.83
CA GLY A 119 -16.17 -0.86 -1.73
C GLY A 119 -16.94 -2.14 -2.06
N LEU A 120 -16.54 -2.87 -3.10
CA LEU A 120 -17.11 -4.17 -3.42
C LEU A 120 -16.87 -5.18 -2.29
N MET A 121 -15.65 -5.28 -1.77
CA MET A 121 -15.34 -6.21 -0.68
C MET A 121 -16.12 -5.88 0.59
N ARG A 122 -16.22 -4.59 0.95
CA ARG A 122 -17.03 -4.14 2.08
C ARG A 122 -18.50 -4.51 1.91
N GLN A 123 -19.07 -4.33 0.72
CA GLN A 123 -20.45 -4.70 0.43
C GLN A 123 -20.67 -6.22 0.52
N ARG A 124 -19.71 -7.02 0.05
CA ARG A 124 -19.83 -8.49 -0.03
C ARG A 124 -19.60 -9.20 1.31
N PHE A 125 -18.67 -8.70 2.12
CA PHE A 125 -18.21 -9.39 3.33
C PHE A 125 -18.65 -8.69 4.63
N GLY A 126 -19.03 -7.42 4.58
CA GLY A 126 -19.43 -6.63 5.74
C GLY A 126 -18.27 -6.22 6.65
N SER A 127 -17.48 -7.18 7.14
CA SER A 127 -16.32 -6.94 7.99
C SER A 127 -15.00 -7.29 7.31
N VAL A 128 -13.95 -6.62 7.79
CA VAL A 128 -12.56 -6.83 7.37
C VAL A 128 -12.09 -8.25 7.69
N GLN A 129 -12.48 -8.77 8.87
CA GLN A 129 -12.12 -10.09 9.35
C GLN A 129 -12.73 -11.21 8.48
N PHE A 130 -13.98 -11.05 8.05
CA PHE A 130 -14.63 -12.01 7.16
C PHE A 130 -13.93 -12.07 5.79
N PHE A 131 -13.54 -10.92 5.24
CA PHE A 131 -12.77 -10.89 4.00
C PHE A 131 -11.41 -11.57 4.16
N PHE A 132 -10.60 -11.15 5.12
CA PHE A 132 -9.24 -11.66 5.31
C PHE A 132 -9.15 -13.07 5.90
N HIS A 133 -10.26 -13.69 6.30
CA HIS A 133 -10.29 -15.10 6.66
C HIS A 133 -9.78 -16.00 5.52
N ALA A 134 -10.14 -15.70 4.27
CA ALA A 134 -9.81 -16.54 3.11
C ALA A 134 -9.03 -15.81 1.99
N HIS A 135 -8.91 -14.48 2.06
CA HIS A 135 -8.32 -13.68 0.99
C HIS A 135 -7.05 -12.95 1.46
N ALA A 136 -6.13 -12.71 0.52
CA ALA A 136 -5.00 -11.80 0.67
C ALA A 136 -5.01 -10.78 -0.47
N VAL A 137 -4.46 -9.59 -0.21
CA VAL A 137 -4.32 -8.52 -1.22
C VAL A 137 -2.91 -7.95 -1.14
N HIS A 138 -2.20 -7.99 -2.27
CA HIS A 138 -0.84 -7.49 -2.40
C HIS A 138 -0.65 -6.72 -3.72
N SER A 139 0.42 -5.95 -3.81
CA SER A 139 0.91 -5.37 -5.07
C SER A 139 2.12 -6.17 -5.53
N PHE A 140 2.20 -6.48 -6.82
CA PHE A 140 3.32 -7.21 -7.42
C PHE A 140 4.62 -6.41 -7.31
N CYS A 141 4.60 -5.16 -7.75
CA CYS A 141 5.68 -4.20 -7.58
C CYS A 141 5.24 -3.16 -6.54
N PRO A 142 6.02 -2.89 -5.47
CA PRO A 142 5.64 -1.90 -4.48
C PRO A 142 6.10 -0.48 -4.84
N LEU A 143 6.69 -0.24 -6.02
CA LEU A 143 7.20 1.09 -6.42
C LEU A 143 6.18 1.85 -7.27
N LEU A 144 6.02 3.15 -7.02
CA LEU A 144 5.34 4.11 -7.90
C LEU A 144 6.36 4.82 -8.77
#